data_AF-A0A258BLL7-F1
#
_entry.id   AF-A0A258BLL7-F1
#
_cell.length_a   1.000
_cell.length_b   1.000
_cell.length_c   1.000
_cell.angle_alpha   90.00
_cell.angle_beta   90.00
_cell.angle_gamma   90.00
#
_symmetry.space_group_name_H-M   'P 1'
#
loop_
_entity.id
_entity.type
_entity.pdbx_description
1 polymer ?
#
loop_
_entity_poly.entity_id
_entity_poly.type
_entity_poly.pdbx_seq_one_letter_code
_entity_poly.pdbx_strand_id
1 'polypeptide(L)' 'MSRCRSDSFQGRIDQRNCRNVLVGSDGPRVSVIGLDDVIVAVDGDEVQVASSSGTQQVGKQPGAANQ' A
#
# COMPACT_ATOMS: atom_id res chain seq x y z
N MET A 1 -11.82 -27.56 -13.40
CA MET A 1 -10.65 -26.98 -12.72
C MET A 1 -10.61 -25.49 -13.02
N SER A 2 -11.00 -24.65 -12.08
CA SER A 2 -10.28 -23.42 -11.71
C SER A 2 -11.06 -22.81 -10.53
N ARG A 3 -10.42 -22.72 -9.37
CA ARG A 3 -10.98 -22.04 -8.20
C ARG A 3 -10.94 -20.54 -8.49
N CYS A 4 -12.07 -19.84 -8.44
CA CYS A 4 -12.06 -18.43 -8.08
C CYS A 4 -11.50 -18.35 -6.66
N ARG A 5 -10.22 -17.99 -6.51
CA ARG A 5 -9.69 -17.54 -5.23
C ARG A 5 -10.22 -16.14 -5.01
N SER A 6 -11.20 -16.03 -4.13
CA SER A 6 -11.57 -14.76 -3.53
C SER A 6 -10.45 -14.39 -2.55
N ASP A 7 -9.38 -13.79 -3.06
CA ASP A 7 -8.35 -13.22 -2.23
C ASP A 7 -8.86 -11.87 -1.72
N SER A 8 -9.69 -11.91 -0.68
CA SER A 8 -10.05 -10.72 0.09
C SER A 8 -8.86 -10.37 0.99
N PHE A 9 -7.79 -9.86 0.38
CA PHE A 9 -6.66 -9.30 1.09
C PHE A 9 -7.03 -7.90 1.60
N GLN A 10 -7.74 -7.83 2.72
CA GLN A 10 -7.80 -6.60 3.50
C GLN A 10 -6.86 -6.77 4.68
N GLY A 11 -5.58 -6.46 4.44
CA GLY A 11 -4.60 -6.27 5.52
C GLY A 11 -5.19 -5.32 6.57
N ARG A 12 -4.96 -5.59 7.86
CA ARG A 12 -5.55 -4.79 8.94
C ARG A 12 -4.87 -3.42 8.96
N ILE A 13 -5.60 -2.36 8.63
CA ILE A 13 -5.06 -1.00 8.58
C ILE A 13 -5.43 -0.25 9.87
N ASP A 14 -4.44 0.40 10.49
CA ASP A 14 -4.63 1.31 11.62
C ASP A 14 -4.09 2.70 11.26
N GLN A 15 -4.93 3.72 11.35
CA GLN A 15 -4.55 5.11 11.05
C GLN A 15 -4.89 6.01 12.22
N ARG A 16 -3.91 6.82 12.66
CA ARG A 16 -4.12 7.83 13.69
C ARG A 16 -3.53 9.18 13.29
N ASN A 17 -4.30 10.25 13.47
CA ASN A 17 -3.88 11.62 13.19
C ASN A 17 -3.28 11.76 11.78
N CYS A 18 -4.04 11.35 10.76
CA CYS A 18 -3.61 11.35 9.37
C CYS A 18 -4.56 12.18 8.51
N ARG A 19 -4.04 12.87 7.49
CA ARG A 19 -4.85 13.58 6.48
C ARG A 19 -4.45 13.14 5.09
N ASN A 20 -5.44 12.77 4.27
CA ASN A 20 -5.21 12.37 2.88
C ASN A 20 -4.17 11.24 2.74
N VAL A 21 -4.36 10.18 3.53
CA VAL A 21 -3.47 9.01 3.52
C VAL A 21 -4.19 7.81 2.92
N LEU A 22 -3.59 7.20 1.90
CA LEU A 22 -4.06 5.96 1.29
C LEU A 22 -3.13 4.80 1.70
N VAL A 23 -3.70 3.69 2.14
CA VAL A 23 -2.93 2.50 2.51
C VAL A 23 -3.56 1.27 1.86
N GLY A 24 -2.76 0.49 1.17
CA GLY A 24 -3.11 -0.84 0.66
C GLY A 24 -2.14 -1.88 1.20
N SER A 25 -2.65 -3.05 1.58
CA SER A 25 -1.82 -4.17 2.04
C SER A 25 -2.49 -5.49 1.68
N ASP A 26 -1.71 -6.39 1.09
CA ASP A 26 -2.11 -7.73 0.70
C ASP A 26 -2.03 -8.76 1.85
N GLY A 27 -1.56 -8.37 3.04
CA GLY A 27 -1.49 -9.30 4.17
C GLY A 27 -0.96 -8.69 5.47
N PRO A 28 0.21 -8.04 5.46
CA PRO A 28 0.78 -7.44 6.65
C PRO A 28 -0.14 -6.38 7.28
N ARG A 29 -0.08 -6.28 8.60
CA ARG A 29 -0.71 -5.17 9.32
C ARG A 29 0.09 -3.89 9.03
N VAL A 30 -0.60 -2.82 8.65
CA VAL A 30 0.03 -1.51 8.43
C VAL A 30 -0.56 -0.50 9.39
N SER A 31 0.32 0.19 10.12
CA SER A 31 -0.03 1.28 11.03
C SER A 31 0.59 2.58 10.54
N VAL A 32 -0.22 3.62 10.35
CA VAL A 32 0.22 4.95 9.93
C VAL A 32 -0.19 5.99 10.97
N ILE A 33 0.77 6.78 11.43
CA ILE A 33 0.56 7.75 12.51
C ILE A 33 1.20 9.09 12.13
N GLY A 34 0.42 10.17 12.18
CA GLY A 34 0.95 11.54 12.05
C GLY A 34 1.40 11.93 10.64
N LEU A 35 0.95 11.23 9.59
CA LEU A 35 1.32 11.53 8.22
C LEU A 35 0.20 12.26 7.47
N ASP A 36 0.63 13.18 6.61
CA ASP A 36 -0.24 13.91 5.68
C ASP A 36 0.21 13.63 4.25
N ASP A 37 -0.76 13.45 3.34
CA ASP A 37 -0.56 13.40 1.90
C ASP A 37 0.40 12.27 1.44
N VAL A 38 0.21 11.06 1.97
CA VAL A 38 1.06 9.88 1.70
C VAL A 38 0.24 8.70 1.19
N ILE A 39 0.83 7.92 0.28
CA ILE A 39 0.36 6.61 -0.16
C ILE A 39 1.35 5.54 0.30
N VAL A 40 0.82 4.49 0.93
CA VAL A 40 1.55 3.29 1.34
C VAL A 40 0.97 2.08 0.62
N ALA A 41 1.81 1.31 -0.05
CA ALA A 41 1.44 0.04 -0.65
C ALA A 41 2.35 -1.07 -0.10
N VAL A 42 1.74 -2.17 0.31
CA VAL A 42 2.44 -3.40 0.73
C VAL A 42 1.94 -4.53 -0.15
N ASP A 43 2.88 -5.19 -0.81
CA ASP A 43 2.66 -6.37 -1.64
C ASP A 43 3.76 -7.40 -1.34
N GLY A 44 3.41 -8.51 -0.70
CA GLY A 44 4.34 -9.54 -0.28
C GLY A 44 5.46 -9.00 0.64
N ASP A 45 6.68 -8.94 0.11
CA ASP A 45 7.89 -8.47 0.80
C ASP A 45 8.30 -7.03 0.42
N GLU A 46 7.54 -6.39 -0.46
CA GLU A 46 7.80 -5.03 -0.92
C GLU A 46 6.93 -3.99 -0.22
N VAL A 47 7.55 -2.87 0.16
CA VAL A 47 6.88 -1.73 0.77
C VAL A 47 7.24 -0.46 0.03
N GLN A 48 6.23 0.19 -0.52
CA GLN A 48 6.38 1.46 -1.23
C GLN A 48 5.67 2.56 -0.43
N VAL A 49 6.38 3.67 -0.25
CA VAL A 49 5.85 4.85 0.46
C VAL A 49 6.21 6.09 -0.36
N ALA A 50 5.19 6.86 -0.73
CA ALA A 50 5.38 8.09 -1.49
C ALA A 50 4.41 9.16 -1.01
N SER A 51 4.81 10.44 -1.09
CA SER A 51 3.83 11.52 -1.05
C SER A 51 2.86 11.39 -2.21
N SER A 52 1.67 11.95 -2.09
CA SER A 52 0.68 12.02 -3.18
C SER A 52 1.29 12.59 -4.46
N SER A 53 2.13 13.62 -4.35
CA SER A 53 2.90 14.21 -5.46
C SER A 53 3.99 13.30 -6.03
N GLY A 54 4.54 12.40 -5.24
CA GLY A 54 5.62 11.47 -5.59
C GLY A 54 5.14 10.14 -6.17
N THR A 55 3.84 9.85 -6.12
CA THR A 55 3.24 8.56 -6.55
C THR A 55 3.56 8.17 -7.98
N GLN A 56 3.77 9.13 -8.89
CA GLN A 56 4.16 8.84 -10.27
C GLN A 56 5.60 8.31 -10.42
N GLN A 57 6.44 8.45 -9.40
CA GLN A 57 7.79 7.85 -9.39
C GLN A 57 7.78 6.39 -8.92
N VAL A 58 6.65 5.94 -8.36
CA VAL A 58 6.54 4.61 -7.76
C VAL A 58 6.65 3.53 -8.83
N GLY A 59 6.01 3.70 -9.99
CA GLY A 59 6.13 2.79 -11.15
C GLY A 59 7.52 2.69 -11.79
N LYS A 60 8.50 3.45 -11.30
CA LYS A 60 9.91 3.35 -11.72
C LYS A 60 10.76 2.56 -10.74
N GLN A 61 10.19 2.13 -9.62
CA GLN A 61 10.90 1.33 -8.65
C GLN A 61 11.04 -0.11 -9.13
N PRO A 62 12.13 -0.81 -8.73
CA PRO A 62 12.47 -2.13 -9.26
C PRO A 62 11.33 -3.16 -9.14
N GLY A 63 10.50 -3.04 -8.10
CA GLY A 63 9.41 -3.96 -7.87
C GLY A 63 8.04 -3.50 -8.37
N ALA A 64 7.84 -2.20 -8.58
CA ALA A 64 6.62 -1.65 -9.22
C ALA A 64 6.60 -1.77 -10.76
N ALA A 65 7.74 -2.01 -11.40
CA ALA A 65 7.85 -2.06 -12.87
C ALA A 65 7.14 -3.25 -13.52
N ASN A 66 6.64 -4.21 -12.73
CA ASN A 66 5.99 -5.45 -13.19
C ASN A 66 4.65 -5.73 -12.50
N GLN A 67 4.01 -4.69 -11.94
CA GLN A 67 2.77 -4.73 -11.18
C GLN A 67 1.60 -4.10 -11.95
#